data_AF-A0A3M1NYI9-F1
#
_entry.id   AF-A0A3M1NYI9-F1
#
_cell.length_a   1.000
_cell.length_b   1.000
_cell.length_c   1.000
_cell.angle_alpha   90.00
_cell.angle_beta   90.00
_cell.angle_gamma   90.00
#
_symmetry.space_group_name_H-M   'P 1'
#
loop_
_entity.id
_entity.type
_entity.pdbx_description
1 polymer ?
#
loop_
_entity_poly.entity_id
_entity_poly.type
_entity_poly.pdbx_seq_one_letter_code
_entity_poly.pdbx_strand_id
1 'polypeptide(L)'
;MSENIVDQAIGGDTTATTKASNKDQESTSTKSVLDELVGENKPFKDVEALAKAKLESNRFIEQLKEENREMREALKELEEKANRNIALSDILNEVKNAANKEGGEESNNQTSLTETDVAELVERVLEQKQQTQRITSNKKFVELTIKEAFGGDEAKAVEFLKTRTAEVGLNADTVKNLIESSPKAFLKLIGIDPSTKGNKESSGDRPLVNVQRSVNTDSTVFANTRKNYEYFRKLRKEMGVAKFYSDTRLLNEMYAERQRQGDDFYK
;
A
#
# COMPACT_ATOMS: atom_id res chain seq x y z
N MET A 1 55.78 16.28 -54.76
CA MET A 1 56.38 17.30 -55.63
C MET A 1 55.43 18.49 -55.64
N SER A 2 55.99 19.69 -55.36
CA SER A 2 55.42 21.05 -55.55
C SER A 2 54.36 21.48 -54.52
N GLU A 3 54.65 22.17 -53.42
CA GLU A 3 55.19 23.54 -53.17
C GLU A 3 54.24 24.74 -53.44
N ASN A 4 54.19 25.62 -52.42
CA ASN A 4 54.15 27.10 -52.44
C ASN A 4 52.82 27.87 -52.63
N ILE A 5 52.58 29.07 -52.06
CA ILE A 5 53.09 29.87 -50.91
C ILE A 5 52.26 31.20 -50.91
N VAL A 6 51.86 31.69 -49.71
CA VAL A 6 51.84 33.11 -49.24
C VAL A 6 50.83 34.19 -49.71
N ASP A 7 50.59 35.09 -48.74
CA ASP A 7 50.11 36.50 -48.71
C ASP A 7 48.61 36.78 -48.45
N GLN A 8 48.12 37.61 -47.50
CA GLN A 8 48.55 38.66 -46.53
C GLN A 8 47.67 39.92 -46.74
N ALA A 9 47.50 40.72 -45.67
CA ALA A 9 46.79 42.01 -45.51
C ALA A 9 45.33 41.90 -44.98
N ILE A 10 45.00 42.23 -43.73
CA ILE A 10 45.15 43.45 -42.88
C ILE A 10 44.30 44.64 -43.36
N GLY A 11 43.33 45.03 -42.51
CA GLY A 11 42.98 46.44 -42.30
C GLY A 11 41.49 46.76 -42.31
N GLY A 12 40.94 47.21 -41.18
CA GLY A 12 39.66 47.93 -41.16
C GLY A 12 38.83 47.87 -39.88
N ASP A 13 39.40 48.25 -38.74
CA ASP A 13 38.65 48.62 -37.53
C ASP A 13 37.88 49.93 -37.79
N THR A 14 36.55 49.91 -37.61
CA THR A 14 35.81 51.08 -37.08
C THR A 14 34.67 50.59 -36.19
N THR A 15 34.78 50.97 -34.92
CA THR A 15 33.81 50.80 -33.85
C THR A 15 32.96 52.08 -33.69
N ALA A 16 31.65 51.94 -33.51
CA ALA A 16 30.74 52.83 -32.75
C ALA A 16 29.30 52.29 -32.84
N THR A 17 28.87 51.42 -31.91
CA THR A 17 28.01 51.75 -30.74
C THR A 17 26.72 52.51 -31.08
N THR A 18 25.56 51.86 -30.91
CA THR A 18 24.46 52.34 -30.05
C THR A 18 23.57 51.17 -29.63
N LYS A 19 23.21 51.21 -28.35
CA LYS A 19 22.64 50.19 -27.47
C LYS A 19 21.10 50.30 -27.45
N ALA A 20 20.37 49.19 -27.59
CA ALA A 20 19.04 49.03 -26.98
C ALA A 20 18.66 47.54 -26.86
N SER A 21 18.25 47.18 -25.65
CA SER A 21 17.78 45.88 -25.19
C SER A 21 16.38 45.55 -25.74
N ASN A 22 16.10 44.30 -26.15
CA ASN A 22 15.19 43.42 -25.41
C ASN A 22 15.07 42.01 -26.01
N LYS A 23 15.07 41.02 -25.09
CA LYS A 23 14.54 39.64 -25.16
C LYS A 23 14.43 38.94 -26.52
N ASP A 24 15.16 37.84 -26.67
CA ASP A 24 14.60 36.63 -27.27
C ASP A 24 15.00 35.40 -26.47
N GLN A 25 13.97 34.69 -26.03
CA GLN A 25 14.02 33.41 -25.34
C GLN A 25 14.15 32.28 -26.36
N GLU A 26 15.03 31.34 -26.01
CA GLU A 26 14.84 29.89 -26.09
C GLU A 26 13.55 29.41 -26.79
N SER A 27 13.68 28.96 -28.04
CA SER A 27 12.63 28.19 -28.74
C SER A 27 13.16 26.80 -29.12
N THR A 28 13.29 25.92 -28.14
CA THR A 28 13.35 24.49 -28.40
C THR A 28 11.97 24.01 -28.82
N SER A 29 11.77 23.85 -30.14
CA SER A 29 10.86 22.90 -30.81
C SER A 29 9.79 22.23 -29.91
N THR A 30 8.75 22.98 -29.53
CA THR A 30 7.46 22.42 -29.15
C THR A 30 6.59 22.34 -30.40
N LYS A 31 6.65 21.22 -31.13
CA LYS A 31 5.51 20.88 -32.01
C LYS A 31 4.30 20.73 -31.09
N SER A 32 3.24 21.50 -31.34
CA SER A 32 2.07 21.50 -30.47
C SER A 32 1.44 20.09 -30.46
N VAL A 33 1.23 19.51 -29.27
CA VAL A 33 0.57 18.21 -29.09
C VAL A 33 -0.80 18.19 -29.76
N LEU A 34 -1.46 19.34 -29.84
CA LEU A 34 -2.73 19.51 -30.54
C LEU A 34 -2.58 19.27 -32.06
N ASP A 35 -1.50 19.77 -32.65
CA ASP A 35 -1.22 19.60 -34.08
C ASP A 35 -0.98 18.13 -34.41
N GLU A 36 -0.44 17.33 -33.48
CA GLU A 36 -0.22 15.88 -33.66
C GLU A 36 -1.52 15.04 -33.55
N LEU A 37 -2.52 15.55 -32.82
CA LEU A 37 -3.75 14.83 -32.57
C LEU A 37 -4.88 15.19 -33.53
N VAL A 38 -4.87 16.41 -34.09
CA VAL A 38 -5.98 16.96 -34.89
C VAL A 38 -5.54 17.30 -36.32
N GLY A 39 -6.25 16.78 -37.33
CA GLY A 39 -6.03 17.12 -38.74
C GLY A 39 -6.40 16.02 -39.74
N GLU A 40 -6.31 16.32 -41.04
CA GLU A 40 -6.50 15.31 -42.09
C GLU A 40 -5.39 14.24 -41.99
N ASN A 41 -5.81 12.97 -41.89
CA ASN A 41 -4.96 11.80 -41.59
C ASN A 41 -4.42 11.70 -40.14
N LYS A 42 -5.04 12.38 -39.15
CA LYS A 42 -4.70 12.24 -37.71
C LYS A 42 -5.79 11.50 -36.93
N PRO A 43 -5.54 11.09 -35.67
CA PRO A 43 -6.51 10.30 -34.88
C PRO A 43 -7.85 11.01 -34.67
N PHE A 44 -7.85 12.34 -34.62
CA PHE A 44 -9.05 13.15 -34.53
C PHE A 44 -9.14 14.09 -35.73
N LYS A 45 -10.32 14.11 -36.36
CA LYS A 45 -10.58 14.92 -37.56
C LYS A 45 -10.55 16.42 -37.26
N ASP A 46 -11.08 16.81 -36.11
CA ASP A 46 -11.17 18.18 -35.61
C ASP A 46 -11.06 18.22 -34.07
N VAL A 47 -10.97 19.43 -33.51
CA VAL A 47 -10.86 19.63 -32.06
C VAL A 47 -12.14 19.17 -31.34
N GLU A 48 -13.28 19.22 -32.00
CA GLU A 48 -14.56 18.76 -31.45
C GLU A 48 -14.58 17.23 -31.28
N ALA A 49 -14.06 16.48 -32.25
CA ALA A 49 -13.89 15.02 -32.16
C ALA A 49 -12.96 14.63 -31.01
N LEU A 50 -11.87 15.37 -30.79
CA LEU A 50 -10.98 15.17 -29.64
C LEU A 50 -11.70 15.44 -28.32
N ALA A 51 -12.45 16.53 -28.21
CA ALA A 51 -13.21 16.87 -27.02
C ALA A 51 -14.29 15.82 -26.70
N LYS A 52 -15.01 15.34 -27.72
CA LYS A 52 -16.00 14.27 -27.58
C LYS A 52 -15.36 12.95 -27.14
N ALA A 53 -14.26 12.55 -27.76
CA ALA A 53 -13.53 11.34 -27.38
C ALA A 53 -12.99 11.43 -25.95
N LYS A 54 -12.52 12.61 -25.51
CA LYS A 54 -12.08 12.81 -24.12
C LYS A 54 -13.24 12.73 -23.14
N LEU A 55 -14.40 13.29 -23.48
CA LEU A 55 -15.59 13.22 -22.65
C LEU A 55 -16.07 11.76 -22.48
N GLU A 56 -16.13 11.00 -23.57
CA GLU A 56 -16.49 9.58 -23.54
C GLU A 56 -15.47 8.76 -22.74
N SER A 57 -14.17 9.03 -22.93
CA SER A 57 -13.10 8.39 -22.14
C SER A 57 -13.25 8.68 -20.64
N ASN A 58 -13.54 9.94 -20.27
CA ASN A 58 -13.74 10.31 -18.87
C ASN A 58 -14.97 9.61 -18.28
N ARG A 59 -16.08 9.51 -19.04
CA ARG A 59 -17.27 8.76 -18.61
C ARG A 59 -16.96 7.28 -18.39
N PHE A 60 -16.23 6.67 -19.31
CA PHE A 60 -15.81 5.27 -19.19
C PHE A 60 -14.87 5.04 -18.00
N ILE A 61 -13.94 5.98 -17.73
CA ILE A 61 -13.08 5.92 -16.54
C ILE A 61 -13.90 5.97 -15.26
N GLU A 62 -14.92 6.83 -15.18
CA GLU A 62 -15.79 6.88 -14.00
C GLU A 62 -16.62 5.60 -13.85
N GLN A 63 -17.14 5.04 -14.95
CA GLN A 63 -17.80 3.74 -14.92
C GLN A 63 -16.86 2.63 -14.42
N LEU A 64 -15.63 2.55 -14.94
CA LEU A 64 -14.64 1.56 -14.50
C LEU A 64 -14.25 1.71 -13.03
N LYS A 65 -14.18 2.95 -12.51
CA LYS A 65 -13.90 3.18 -11.09
C LYS A 65 -15.05 2.69 -10.23
N GLU A 66 -16.29 2.92 -10.66
CA GLU A 66 -17.47 2.46 -9.95
C GLU A 66 -17.55 0.92 -9.95
N GLU A 67 -17.40 0.29 -11.11
CA GLU A 67 -17.36 -1.17 -11.21
C GLU A 67 -16.23 -1.78 -10.35
N ASN A 68 -15.05 -1.15 -10.32
CA ASN A 68 -13.96 -1.59 -9.44
C ASN A 68 -14.29 -1.43 -7.95
N ARG A 69 -15.01 -0.37 -7.59
CA ARG A 69 -15.44 -0.13 -6.22
C ARG A 69 -16.46 -1.18 -5.79
N GLU A 70 -17.49 -1.39 -6.60
CA GLU A 70 -18.51 -2.42 -6.36
C GLU A 70 -17.91 -3.82 -6.27
N MET A 71 -16.99 -4.17 -7.17
CA MET A 71 -16.31 -5.46 -7.14
C MET A 71 -15.48 -5.65 -5.85
N ARG A 72 -14.79 -4.60 -5.40
CA ARG A 72 -14.04 -4.65 -4.13
C ARG A 72 -14.95 -4.77 -2.92
N GLU A 73 -16.08 -4.08 -2.91
CA GLU A 73 -17.09 -4.18 -1.85
C GLU A 73 -17.70 -5.59 -1.81
N ALA A 74 -18.07 -6.15 -2.97
CA ALA A 74 -18.59 -7.52 -3.09
C ALA A 74 -17.56 -8.58 -2.65
N LEU A 75 -16.28 -8.43 -3.02
CA LEU A 75 -15.21 -9.32 -2.56
C LEU A 75 -15.04 -9.27 -1.05
N LYS A 76 -15.07 -8.07 -0.45
CA LYS A 76 -15.00 -7.91 1.00
C LYS A 76 -16.18 -8.58 1.70
N GLU A 77 -17.40 -8.39 1.19
CA GLU A 77 -18.60 -9.02 1.76
C GLU A 77 -18.53 -10.56 1.65
N LEU A 78 -18.05 -11.07 0.50
CA LEU A 78 -17.89 -12.50 0.28
C LEU A 78 -16.81 -13.09 1.20
N GLU A 79 -15.70 -12.38 1.41
CA GLU A 79 -14.66 -12.76 2.35
C GLU A 79 -15.19 -12.78 3.80
N GLU A 80 -15.98 -11.77 4.21
CA GLU A 80 -16.63 -11.74 5.52
C GLU A 80 -17.63 -12.89 5.70
N LYS A 81 -18.44 -13.21 4.68
CA LYS A 81 -19.37 -14.35 4.69
C LYS A 81 -18.63 -15.69 4.74
N ALA A 82 -17.59 -15.86 3.94
CA ALA A 82 -16.75 -17.06 3.96
C ALA A 82 -16.09 -17.23 5.33
N ASN A 83 -15.54 -16.17 5.91
CA ASN A 83 -14.92 -16.18 7.23
C ASN A 83 -15.92 -16.52 8.35
N ARG A 84 -17.18 -16.07 8.25
CA ARG A 84 -18.24 -16.47 9.18
C ARG A 84 -18.59 -17.95 9.04
N ASN A 85 -18.73 -18.44 7.81
CA ASN A 85 -19.05 -19.84 7.55
C ASN A 85 -17.95 -20.78 8.01
N ILE A 86 -16.67 -20.42 7.80
CA ILE A 86 -15.51 -21.19 8.28
C ILE A 86 -15.52 -21.25 9.81
N ALA A 87 -15.72 -20.11 10.50
CA ALA A 87 -15.80 -20.10 11.95
C ALA A 87 -16.94 -21.00 12.48
N LEU A 88 -18.11 -20.99 11.82
CA LEU A 88 -19.22 -21.85 12.18
C LEU A 88 -18.93 -23.34 11.92
N SER A 89 -18.27 -23.67 10.80
CA SER A 89 -17.91 -25.06 10.49
C SER A 89 -16.85 -25.60 11.45
N ASP A 90 -15.86 -24.79 11.83
CA ASP A 90 -14.80 -25.18 12.75
C ASP A 90 -15.37 -25.42 14.15
N ILE A 91 -16.23 -24.52 14.63
CA ILE A 91 -16.97 -24.70 15.90
C ILE A 91 -17.82 -25.98 15.84
N LEU A 92 -18.56 -26.21 14.74
CA LEU A 92 -19.41 -27.40 14.61
C LEU A 92 -18.61 -28.70 14.58
N ASN A 93 -17.46 -28.72 13.89
CA ASN A 93 -16.58 -29.88 13.82
C ASN A 93 -15.92 -30.16 15.17
N GLU A 94 -15.50 -29.13 15.90
CA GLU A 94 -14.90 -29.32 17.22
C GLU A 94 -15.94 -29.77 18.26
N VAL A 95 -17.17 -29.26 18.21
CA VAL A 95 -18.30 -29.73 19.03
C VAL A 95 -18.59 -31.21 18.76
N LYS A 96 -18.64 -31.63 17.49
CA LYS A 96 -18.80 -33.05 17.13
C LYS A 96 -17.65 -33.92 17.64
N ASN A 97 -16.41 -33.41 17.58
CA ASN A 97 -15.23 -34.12 18.07
C ASN A 97 -15.19 -34.21 19.60
N ALA A 98 -15.67 -33.19 20.32
CA ALA A 98 -15.81 -33.21 21.78
C ALA A 98 -16.89 -34.21 22.21
N ALA A 99 -18.06 -34.21 21.54
CA ALA A 99 -19.14 -35.16 21.79
C ALA A 99 -18.72 -36.62 21.53
N ASN A 100 -17.82 -36.87 20.56
CA ASN A 100 -17.33 -38.21 20.26
C ASN A 100 -16.19 -38.68 21.16
N LYS A 101 -15.50 -37.80 21.90
CA LYS A 101 -14.40 -38.19 22.81
C LYS A 101 -14.88 -38.74 24.16
N GLU A 102 -16.15 -38.55 24.50
CA GLU A 102 -16.78 -39.13 25.71
C GLU A 102 -17.59 -40.40 25.42
N GLY A 103 -17.69 -40.83 24.16
CA GLY A 103 -18.50 -41.96 23.72
C GLY A 103 -17.79 -43.31 23.80
N GLY A 104 -17.48 -43.74 25.03
CA GLY A 104 -17.06 -45.11 25.34
C GLY A 104 -17.90 -45.71 26.44
N GLU A 105 -19.23 -45.65 26.32
CA GLU A 105 -20.22 -46.62 26.84
C GLU A 105 -21.63 -46.06 26.61
N GLU A 106 -22.57 -46.95 26.27
CA GLU A 106 -23.97 -46.65 26.02
C GLU A 106 -24.61 -46.00 27.27
N SER A 107 -24.85 -44.69 27.23
CA SER A 107 -25.86 -44.09 28.10
C SER A 107 -26.48 -42.86 27.46
N ASN A 108 -27.80 -42.87 27.49
CA ASN A 108 -28.70 -41.81 27.03
C ASN A 108 -28.57 -40.60 27.98
N ASN A 109 -27.52 -39.80 27.82
CA ASN A 109 -27.40 -38.49 28.46
C ASN A 109 -26.97 -37.47 27.42
N GLN A 110 -27.87 -36.53 27.15
CA GLN A 110 -27.60 -35.28 26.47
C GLN A 110 -26.40 -34.62 27.16
N THR A 111 -25.21 -34.68 26.55
CA THR A 111 -24.06 -33.90 26.96
C THR A 111 -24.40 -32.44 26.69
N SER A 112 -24.99 -31.77 27.69
CA SER A 112 -25.24 -30.34 27.63
C SER A 112 -23.89 -29.64 27.68
N LEU A 113 -23.39 -29.20 26.53
CA LEU A 113 -22.26 -28.26 26.44
C LEU A 113 -22.51 -27.14 27.45
N THR A 114 -21.61 -26.99 28.41
CA THR A 114 -21.75 -25.94 29.41
C THR A 114 -21.36 -24.60 28.79
N GLU A 115 -21.84 -23.49 29.35
CA GLU A 115 -21.49 -22.15 28.89
C GLU A 115 -19.96 -21.91 28.93
N THR A 116 -19.27 -22.55 29.88
CA THR A 116 -17.81 -22.56 30.00
C THR A 116 -17.14 -23.27 28.82
N ASP A 117 -17.63 -24.44 28.39
CA ASP A 117 -17.05 -25.18 27.26
C ASP A 117 -17.17 -24.39 25.94
N VAL A 118 -18.28 -23.67 25.78
CA VAL A 118 -18.50 -22.78 24.63
C VAL A 118 -17.58 -21.56 24.70
N ALA A 119 -17.38 -20.98 25.88
CA ALA A 119 -16.47 -19.85 26.06
C ALA A 119 -15.01 -20.23 25.75
N GLU A 120 -14.53 -21.36 26.28
CA GLU A 120 -13.18 -21.88 25.98
C GLU A 120 -13.01 -22.22 24.50
N LEU A 121 -14.05 -22.75 23.86
CA LEU A 121 -14.03 -23.03 22.42
C LEU A 121 -13.93 -21.75 21.59
N VAL A 122 -14.73 -20.73 21.93
CA VAL A 122 -14.68 -19.44 21.25
C VAL A 122 -13.32 -18.78 21.44
N GLU A 123 -12.74 -18.85 22.64
CA GLU A 123 -11.39 -18.34 22.91
C GLU A 123 -10.34 -19.06 22.06
N ARG A 124 -10.35 -20.40 22.01
CA ARG A 124 -9.45 -21.20 21.17
C ARG A 124 -9.55 -20.86 19.69
N VAL A 125 -10.77 -20.72 19.17
CA VAL A 125 -11.01 -20.36 17.76
C VAL A 125 -10.50 -18.94 17.49
N LEU A 126 -10.70 -18.01 18.43
CA LEU A 126 -10.21 -16.64 18.30
C LEU A 126 -8.68 -16.59 18.31
N GLU A 127 -8.03 -17.34 19.18
CA GLU A 127 -6.56 -17.46 19.24
C GLU A 127 -5.99 -18.05 17.95
N GLN A 128 -6.55 -19.16 17.45
CA GLN A 128 -6.13 -19.77 16.18
C GLN A 128 -6.28 -18.79 15.01
N LYS A 129 -7.37 -18.02 14.99
CA LYS A 129 -7.60 -17.00 13.97
C LYS A 129 -6.59 -15.87 14.06
N GLN A 130 -6.32 -15.36 15.27
CA GLN A 130 -5.29 -14.33 15.47
C GLN A 130 -3.91 -14.83 15.05
N GLN A 131 -3.56 -16.09 15.36
CA GLN A 131 -2.32 -16.71 14.94
C GLN A 131 -2.22 -16.81 13.41
N THR A 132 -3.29 -17.24 12.74
CA THR A 132 -3.35 -17.33 11.27
C THR A 132 -3.21 -15.95 10.62
N GLN A 133 -3.85 -14.92 11.19
CA GLN A 133 -3.73 -13.55 10.71
C GLN A 133 -2.31 -12.99 10.89
N ARG A 134 -1.64 -13.28 12.02
CA ARG A 134 -0.24 -12.92 12.26
C ARG A 134 0.69 -13.60 11.24
N ILE A 135 0.52 -14.90 11.06
CA ILE A 135 1.29 -15.69 10.07
C ILE A 135 1.12 -15.11 8.66
N THR A 136 -0.11 -14.82 8.25
CA THR A 136 -0.41 -14.24 6.94
C THR A 136 0.21 -12.87 6.76
N SER A 137 0.15 -12.03 7.79
CA SER A 137 0.75 -10.69 7.78
C SER A 137 2.27 -10.75 7.69
N ASN A 138 2.89 -11.69 8.42
CA ASN A 138 4.34 -11.90 8.40
C ASN A 138 4.84 -12.35 7.02
N LYS A 139 4.13 -13.29 6.38
CA LYS A 139 4.41 -13.73 5.00
C LYS A 139 4.34 -12.58 4.01
N LYS A 140 3.24 -11.81 4.04
CA LYS A 140 3.05 -10.65 3.16
C LYS A 140 4.15 -9.61 3.34
N PHE A 141 4.56 -9.35 4.58
CA PHE A 141 5.63 -8.41 4.89
C PHE A 141 6.97 -8.85 4.26
N VAL A 142 7.33 -10.13 4.39
CA VAL A 142 8.56 -10.67 3.79
C VAL A 142 8.49 -10.63 2.27
N GLU A 143 7.38 -11.07 1.68
CA GLU A 143 7.18 -11.04 0.24
C GLU A 143 7.32 -9.62 -0.34
N LEU A 144 6.63 -8.65 0.27
CA LEU A 144 6.70 -7.25 -0.16
C LEU A 144 8.11 -6.70 -0.05
N THR A 145 8.80 -6.96 1.08
CA THR A 145 10.16 -6.47 1.31
C THR A 145 11.14 -7.05 0.29
N ILE A 146 11.01 -8.33 -0.05
CA ILE A 146 11.85 -8.97 -1.08
C ILE A 146 11.54 -8.37 -2.45
N LYS A 147 10.26 -8.25 -2.83
CA LYS A 147 9.87 -7.64 -4.11
C LYS A 147 10.41 -6.22 -4.23
N GLU A 148 10.32 -5.42 -3.17
CA GLU A 148 10.88 -4.07 -3.13
C GLU A 148 12.42 -4.06 -3.29
N ALA A 149 13.13 -4.98 -2.63
CA ALA A 149 14.59 -5.10 -2.75
C ALA A 149 15.05 -5.37 -4.19
N PHE A 150 14.26 -6.10 -4.97
CA PHE A 150 14.52 -6.43 -6.38
C PHE A 150 13.78 -5.53 -7.37
N GLY A 151 13.15 -4.44 -6.92
CA GLY A 151 12.43 -3.50 -7.80
C GLY A 151 11.24 -4.10 -8.53
N GLY A 152 10.60 -5.12 -7.96
CA GLY A 152 9.45 -5.82 -8.53
C GLY A 152 9.79 -6.99 -9.45
N ASP A 153 11.08 -7.31 -9.64
CA ASP A 153 11.52 -8.46 -10.45
C ASP A 153 11.40 -9.77 -9.65
N GLU A 154 10.28 -10.49 -9.85
CA GLU A 154 9.98 -11.73 -9.15
C GLU A 154 10.94 -12.87 -9.50
N ALA A 155 11.45 -12.92 -10.73
CA ALA A 155 12.35 -13.99 -11.17
C ALA A 155 13.69 -13.90 -10.42
N LYS A 156 14.27 -12.70 -10.34
CA LYS A 156 15.50 -12.45 -9.58
C LYS A 156 15.33 -12.68 -8.08
N ALA A 157 14.18 -12.27 -7.52
CA ALA A 157 13.86 -12.51 -6.12
C ALA A 157 13.83 -14.01 -5.78
N VAL A 158 13.19 -14.83 -6.61
CA VAL A 158 13.09 -16.28 -6.41
C VAL A 158 14.45 -16.95 -6.55
N GLU A 159 15.24 -16.57 -7.55
CA GLU A 159 16.59 -17.10 -7.74
C GLU A 159 17.49 -16.77 -6.55
N PHE A 160 17.49 -15.51 -6.11
CA PHE A 160 18.24 -15.07 -4.93
C PHE A 160 17.85 -15.86 -3.68
N LEU A 161 16.55 -16.04 -3.43
CA LEU A 161 16.08 -16.81 -2.28
C LEU A 161 16.55 -18.26 -2.31
N LYS A 162 16.47 -18.94 -3.47
CA LYS A 162 16.94 -20.33 -3.62
C LYS A 162 18.43 -20.44 -3.33
N THR A 163 19.22 -19.56 -3.92
CA THR A 163 20.68 -19.53 -3.71
C THR A 163 21.00 -19.25 -2.25
N ARG A 164 20.39 -18.21 -1.68
CA ARG A 164 20.72 -17.78 -0.32
C ARG A 164 20.29 -18.76 0.77
N THR A 165 19.13 -19.38 0.61
CA THR A 165 18.66 -20.42 1.54
C THR A 165 19.52 -21.67 1.45
N ALA A 166 19.97 -22.06 0.25
CA ALA A 166 20.90 -23.17 0.05
C ALA A 166 22.29 -22.89 0.65
N GLU A 167 22.83 -21.68 0.46
CA GLU A 167 24.11 -21.26 1.05
C GLU A 167 24.11 -21.31 2.57
N VAL A 168 23.01 -20.87 3.19
CA VAL A 168 22.85 -20.83 4.66
C VAL A 168 22.47 -22.21 5.21
N GLY A 169 22.21 -23.20 4.35
CA GLY A 169 21.83 -24.55 4.75
C GLY A 169 20.43 -24.63 5.38
N LEU A 170 19.53 -23.70 5.03
CA LEU A 170 18.15 -23.74 5.51
C LEU A 170 17.30 -24.65 4.63
N ASN A 171 16.57 -25.57 5.28
CA ASN A 171 15.53 -26.33 4.59
C ASN A 171 14.22 -25.51 4.48
N ALA A 172 13.31 -25.96 3.62
CA ALA A 172 12.05 -25.27 3.35
C ALA A 172 11.20 -25.06 4.63
N ASP A 173 11.18 -26.03 5.54
CA ASP A 173 10.42 -25.95 6.78
C ASP A 173 10.98 -24.91 7.75
N THR A 174 12.30 -24.81 7.85
CA THR A 174 12.98 -23.80 8.68
C THR A 174 12.76 -22.41 8.11
N VAL A 175 12.83 -22.27 6.78
CA VAL A 175 12.49 -21.00 6.10
C VAL A 175 11.05 -20.61 6.41
N LYS A 176 10.09 -21.53 6.24
CA LYS A 176 8.68 -21.31 6.54
C LYS A 176 8.49 -20.88 8.00
N ASN A 177 9.05 -21.62 8.95
CA ASN A 177 8.93 -21.31 10.38
C ASN A 177 9.54 -19.96 10.73
N LEU A 178 10.66 -19.59 10.11
CA LEU A 178 11.32 -18.31 10.37
C LEU A 178 10.54 -17.13 9.77
N ILE A 179 9.95 -17.30 8.59
CA ILE A 179 9.04 -16.30 7.99
C ILE A 179 7.80 -16.12 8.87
N GLU A 180 7.22 -17.22 9.35
CA GLU A 180 5.99 -17.23 10.14
C GLU A 180 6.18 -16.65 11.55
N SER A 181 7.30 -16.94 12.21
CA SER A 181 7.57 -16.51 13.59
C SER A 181 8.38 -15.20 13.69
N SER A 182 9.39 -15.02 12.83
CA SER A 182 10.42 -13.99 12.95
C SER A 182 10.81 -13.40 11.58
N PRO A 183 9.88 -12.72 10.88
CA PRO A 183 10.09 -12.29 9.50
C PRO A 183 11.30 -11.36 9.32
N LYS A 184 11.57 -10.47 10.28
CA LYS A 184 12.74 -9.57 10.24
C LYS A 184 14.07 -10.32 10.39
N ALA A 185 14.10 -11.40 11.17
CA ALA A 185 15.29 -12.21 11.35
C ALA A 185 15.60 -12.99 10.07
N PHE A 186 14.58 -13.54 9.41
CA PHE A 186 14.72 -14.17 8.10
C PHE A 186 15.30 -13.19 7.07
N LEU A 187 14.72 -12.00 6.94
CA LEU A 187 15.19 -10.98 6.00
C LEU A 187 16.66 -10.61 6.25
N LYS A 188 17.05 -10.38 7.50
CA LYS A 188 18.46 -10.11 7.87
C LYS A 188 19.38 -11.28 7.54
N LEU A 189 18.94 -12.52 7.78
CA LEU A 189 19.72 -13.72 7.49
C LEU A 189 20.00 -13.88 6.00
N ILE A 190 19.02 -13.56 5.16
CA ILE A 190 19.20 -13.54 3.70
C ILE A 190 19.86 -12.25 3.19
N GLY A 191 20.25 -11.32 4.07
CA GLY A 191 20.98 -10.10 3.70
C GLY A 191 20.11 -8.95 3.18
N ILE A 192 18.80 -9.00 3.43
CA ILE A 192 17.87 -7.91 3.10
C ILE A 192 17.56 -7.13 4.38
N ASP A 193 17.96 -5.86 4.43
CA ASP A 193 17.67 -4.99 5.59
C ASP A 193 16.34 -4.23 5.39
N PRO A 194 15.28 -4.57 6.16
CA PRO A 194 13.99 -3.88 6.09
C PRO A 194 14.03 -2.42 6.57
N SER A 195 15.17 -1.96 7.12
CA SER A 195 15.38 -0.60 7.62
C SER A 195 15.80 0.38 6.53
N THR A 196 16.14 -0.11 5.33
CA THR A 196 16.63 0.70 4.20
C THR A 196 15.48 1.36 3.44
N LYS A 197 14.68 2.18 4.12
CA LYS A 197 13.90 3.21 3.43
C LYS A 197 14.83 4.33 2.99
N GLY A 198 15.36 4.19 1.77
CA GLY A 198 15.96 5.28 0.99
C GLY A 198 17.40 5.61 1.35
N ASN A 199 18.34 4.97 0.66
CA ASN A 199 19.55 5.59 0.12
C ASN A 199 20.13 4.62 -0.91
N LYS A 200 19.64 4.71 -2.15
CA LYS A 200 20.43 4.21 -3.28
C LYS A 200 21.56 5.21 -3.46
N GLU A 201 22.77 4.78 -3.16
CA GLU A 201 23.99 5.47 -3.54
C GLU A 201 23.99 5.63 -5.07
N SER A 202 23.85 6.86 -5.53
CA SER A 202 24.25 7.29 -6.87
C SER A 202 25.09 8.54 -6.67
N SER A 203 26.36 8.43 -7.04
CA SER A 203 27.37 9.47 -7.03
C SER A 203 26.86 10.70 -7.79
N GLY A 204 26.84 11.87 -7.14
CA GLY A 204 26.41 13.11 -7.76
C GLY A 204 26.18 14.21 -6.75
N ASP A 205 27.23 14.98 -6.49
CA ASP A 205 27.32 16.12 -5.59
C ASP A 205 26.25 17.19 -5.92
N ARG A 206 25.18 17.29 -5.11
CA ARG A 206 24.20 18.40 -5.11
C ARG A 206 23.58 18.60 -3.73
N PRO A 207 23.33 19.85 -3.31
CA PRO A 207 22.95 20.18 -1.94
C PRO A 207 21.56 19.66 -1.58
N LEU A 208 21.47 19.21 -0.33
CA LEU A 208 20.32 18.61 0.34
C LEU A 208 19.07 19.52 0.28
N VAL A 209 18.14 19.22 -0.62
CA VAL A 209 16.75 19.66 -0.48
C VAL A 209 16.02 18.60 0.36
N ASN A 210 15.85 18.92 1.64
CA ASN A 210 15.07 18.16 2.59
C ASN A 210 13.59 18.15 2.16
N VAL A 211 13.20 17.18 1.33
CA VAL A 211 11.80 16.82 1.16
C VAL A 211 11.43 15.90 2.32
N GLN A 212 11.16 16.51 3.46
CA GLN A 212 10.30 15.90 4.47
C GLN A 212 9.01 15.49 3.74
N ARG A 213 8.81 14.18 3.56
CA ARG A 213 7.47 13.65 3.32
C ARG A 213 6.66 14.07 4.54
N SER A 214 5.87 15.12 4.37
CA SER A 214 4.80 15.47 5.29
C SER A 214 3.83 14.29 5.28
N VAL A 215 3.98 13.40 6.26
CA VAL A 215 2.78 12.91 6.91
C VAL A 215 2.00 14.15 7.29
N ASN A 216 0.75 14.25 6.84
CA ASN A 216 -0.17 15.25 7.39
C ASN A 216 -0.40 14.87 8.86
N THR A 217 0.54 15.29 9.73
CA THR A 217 0.31 15.49 11.14
C THR A 217 -0.17 16.91 11.32
N ASP A 218 -1.27 17.27 10.65
CA ASP A 218 -2.06 18.43 11.05
C ASP A 218 -2.96 18.02 12.22
N SER A 219 -2.30 17.59 13.29
CA SER A 219 -2.88 17.26 14.58
C SER A 219 -1.97 17.84 15.67
N THR A 220 -1.45 19.03 15.42
CA THR A 220 -0.61 19.82 16.33
C THR A 220 -1.42 20.56 17.41
N VAL A 221 -2.56 19.99 17.85
CA VAL A 221 -3.32 20.54 18.99
C VAL A 221 -3.61 19.53 20.11
N PHE A 222 -3.43 18.21 19.92
CA PHE A 222 -3.86 17.25 20.96
C PHE A 222 -2.82 16.20 21.37
N ALA A 223 -1.53 16.57 21.36
CA ALA A 223 -0.42 15.72 21.78
C ALA A 223 -0.40 15.33 23.28
N ASN A 224 -1.49 15.55 24.04
CA ASN A 224 -1.69 15.00 25.39
C ASN A 224 -3.16 14.86 25.81
N THR A 225 -4.09 14.80 24.86
CA THR A 225 -5.53 14.81 25.20
C THR A 225 -6.06 13.40 25.13
N ARG A 226 -6.57 12.88 26.25
CA ARG A 226 -7.31 11.61 26.27
C ARG A 226 -8.36 11.64 25.15
N LYS A 227 -8.44 10.58 24.35
CA LYS A 227 -9.44 10.43 23.28
C LYS A 227 -10.79 10.12 23.94
N ASN A 228 -11.43 11.13 24.50
CA ASN A 228 -12.76 11.06 25.10
C ASN A 228 -13.85 11.33 24.04
N TYR A 229 -15.11 11.29 24.45
CA TYR A 229 -16.23 11.51 23.56
C TYR A 229 -16.17 12.85 22.81
N GLU A 230 -15.71 13.92 23.46
CA GLU A 230 -15.58 15.24 22.83
C GLU A 230 -14.55 15.27 21.70
N TYR A 231 -13.46 14.50 21.80
CA TYR A 231 -12.52 14.31 20.70
C TYR A 231 -13.21 13.69 19.47
N PHE A 232 -13.91 12.57 19.64
CA PHE A 232 -14.59 11.89 18.54
C PHE A 232 -15.75 12.72 17.98
N ARG A 233 -16.44 13.49 18.84
CA ARG A 233 -17.50 14.41 18.44
C ARG A 233 -16.99 15.55 17.55
N LYS A 234 -15.84 16.13 17.88
CA LYS A 234 -15.18 17.16 17.05
C LYS A 234 -14.72 16.57 15.71
N LEU A 235 -14.08 15.40 15.76
CA LEU A 235 -13.61 14.71 14.56
C LEU A 235 -14.78 14.38 13.60
N ARG A 236 -15.92 13.94 14.13
CA ARG A 236 -17.16 13.73 13.36
C ARG A 236 -17.69 15.00 12.69
N LYS A 237 -17.57 16.16 13.35
CA LYS A 237 -17.97 17.44 12.77
C LYS A 237 -17.02 17.87 11.64
N GLU A 238 -15.73 17.58 11.79
CA GLU A 238 -14.69 17.98 10.84
C GLU A 238 -14.67 17.11 9.57
N MET A 239 -14.65 15.78 9.73
CA MET A 239 -14.62 14.87 8.57
C MET A 239 -16.00 14.58 7.97
N GLY A 240 -17.06 14.96 8.69
CA GLY A 240 -18.45 14.72 8.32
C GLY A 240 -18.98 13.35 8.77
N VAL A 241 -20.29 13.29 8.96
CA VAL A 241 -21.02 12.13 9.50
C VAL A 241 -20.77 10.86 8.67
N ALA A 242 -20.88 10.95 7.34
CA ALA A 242 -20.72 9.80 6.46
C ALA A 242 -19.33 9.17 6.56
N LYS A 243 -18.26 9.98 6.49
CA LYS A 243 -16.88 9.50 6.58
C LYS A 243 -16.57 8.92 7.96
N PHE A 244 -17.06 9.56 9.03
CA PHE A 244 -16.85 9.12 10.40
C PHE A 244 -17.43 7.72 10.66
N TYR A 245 -18.68 7.47 10.21
CA TYR A 245 -19.32 6.17 10.43
C TYR A 245 -18.90 5.09 9.42
N SER A 246 -18.35 5.48 8.26
CA SER A 246 -17.76 4.52 7.31
C SER A 246 -16.38 4.00 7.75
N ASP A 247 -15.68 4.75 8.61
CA ASP A 247 -14.36 4.37 9.10
C ASP A 247 -14.47 3.38 10.27
N THR A 248 -14.40 2.08 9.93
CA THR A 248 -14.46 0.99 10.93
C THR A 248 -13.34 1.07 11.96
N ARG A 249 -12.15 1.58 11.59
CA ARG A 249 -11.03 1.70 12.51
C ARG A 249 -11.33 2.75 13.57
N LEU A 250 -11.86 3.89 13.14
CA LEU A 250 -12.22 4.99 14.03
C LEU A 250 -13.35 4.59 15.00
N LEU A 251 -14.33 3.83 14.52
CA LEU A 251 -15.40 3.31 15.36
C LEU A 251 -14.90 2.29 16.39
N ASN A 252 -14.02 1.38 15.99
CA ASN A 252 -13.41 0.42 16.91
C ASN A 252 -12.55 1.11 17.97
N GLU A 253 -11.83 2.17 17.59
CA GLU A 253 -11.05 2.99 18.51
C GLU A 253 -11.94 3.72 19.51
N MET A 254 -13.04 4.32 19.05
CA MET A 254 -14.04 4.96 19.91
C MET A 254 -14.66 3.94 20.90
N TYR A 255 -14.98 2.73 20.44
CA TYR A 255 -15.52 1.67 21.29
C TYR A 255 -14.51 1.17 22.32
N ALA A 256 -13.25 0.97 21.92
CA ALA A 256 -12.18 0.58 22.83
C ALA A 256 -11.91 1.65 23.90
N GLU A 257 -11.93 2.93 23.53
CA GLU A 257 -11.76 4.02 24.48
C GLU A 257 -12.97 4.16 25.43
N ARG A 258 -14.19 3.93 24.93
CA ARG A 258 -15.38 3.85 25.77
C ARG A 258 -15.29 2.71 26.79
N GLN A 259 -14.84 1.53 26.36
CA GLN A 259 -14.63 0.36 27.24
C GLN A 259 -13.56 0.66 28.31
N ARG A 260 -12.47 1.32 27.91
CA ARG A 260 -11.35 1.65 28.80
C ARG A 260 -11.68 2.74 29.82
N GLN A 261 -12.42 3.77 29.41
CA GLN A 261 -12.69 4.96 30.23
C GLN A 261 -14.06 4.88 30.94
N GLY A 262 -14.96 3.98 30.54
CA GLY A 262 -16.28 3.84 31.15
C GLY A 262 -17.07 5.16 31.09
N ASP A 263 -17.59 5.58 32.24
CA ASP A 263 -18.39 6.82 32.36
C ASP A 263 -17.56 8.09 32.13
N ASP A 264 -16.25 8.04 32.40
CA ASP A 264 -15.36 9.19 32.16
C ASP A 264 -15.17 9.48 30.67
N PHE A 265 -15.53 8.54 29.79
CA PHE A 265 -15.50 8.76 28.36
C PHE A 265 -16.44 9.89 27.93
N TYR A 266 -17.59 10.04 28.59
CA TYR A 266 -18.64 10.99 28.22
C TYR A 266 -18.50 12.36 28.90
N LYS A 267 -17.48 12.54 29.73
CA LYS A 267 -17.21 13.79 30.46
C LYS A 267 -16.35 14.76 29.65
#